data_AF-A0A1E4G3U7-F1
#
_entry.id   AF-A0A1E4G3U7-F1
#
_cell.length_a   1.000
_cell.length_b   1.000
_cell.length_c   1.000
_cell.angle_alpha   90.00
_cell.angle_beta   90.00
_cell.angle_gamma   90.00
#
_symmetry.space_group_name_H-M   'P 1'
#
loop_
_entity.id
_entity.type
_entity.pdbx_description
1 polymer ?
#
loop_
_entity_poly.entity_id
_entity_poly.type
_entity_poly.pdbx_seq_one_letter_code
_entity_poly.pdbx_strand_id
1 'polypeptide(L)'
;MNVKIWLRALMALLALQVVAVAPTQAQGELALLESYVGDWRGDSALIGGDRNEPFRCRLGVAKGNVGKINYTGRCTLVNATLSISGTIAFNEATRRFEAAMSSNAGYTGLAVGQKSGDRISFDLREQQKDRAGSDVRIGARIVLVANRINVDFEVEFNNSGEVLKASVPFNR
;
A
#
# COMPACT_ATOMS: atom_id res chain seq x y z
N MET A 1 34.66 -23.92 60.64
CA MET A 1 33.64 -22.94 60.22
C MET A 1 33.51 -22.89 58.70
N ASN A 2 32.37 -23.40 58.20
CA ASN A 2 31.59 -23.03 57.01
C ASN A 2 32.23 -22.70 55.64
N VAL A 3 32.65 -23.76 54.93
CA VAL A 3 32.84 -23.80 53.45
C VAL A 3 31.49 -23.87 52.68
N LYS A 4 30.36 -23.99 53.38
CA LYS A 4 29.02 -24.18 52.76
C LYS A 4 28.31 -22.89 52.31
N ILE A 5 28.82 -21.71 52.67
CA ILE A 5 28.13 -20.43 52.38
C ILE A 5 28.53 -19.86 51.00
N TRP A 6 29.72 -20.19 50.50
CA TRP A 6 30.25 -19.61 49.26
C TRP A 6 29.73 -20.28 47.97
N LEU A 7 29.17 -21.50 48.04
CA LEU A 7 28.61 -22.18 46.86
C LEU A 7 27.21 -21.69 46.47
N ARG A 8 26.49 -20.98 47.37
CA ARG A 8 25.13 -20.49 47.08
C ARG A 8 25.10 -19.13 46.42
N ALA A 9 26.19 -18.37 46.48
CA ALA A 9 26.29 -17.05 45.87
C ALA A 9 26.62 -17.10 44.36
N LEU A 10 27.22 -18.18 43.87
CA LEU A 10 27.63 -18.29 42.45
C LEU A 10 26.51 -18.80 41.51
N MET A 11 25.44 -19.41 42.03
CA MET A 11 24.33 -19.91 41.22
C MET A 11 23.19 -18.89 41.01
N ALA A 12 23.22 -17.73 41.66
CA ALA A 12 22.18 -16.71 41.53
C ALA A 12 22.46 -15.67 40.42
N LEU A 13 23.66 -15.65 39.83
CA LEU A 13 24.05 -14.67 38.81
C LEU A 13 23.84 -15.13 37.35
N LEU A 14 23.35 -16.36 37.10
CA LEU A 14 23.18 -16.90 35.75
C LEU A 14 21.76 -16.77 35.15
N ALA A 15 20.85 -16.04 35.78
CA ALA A 15 19.43 -16.03 35.37
C ALA A 15 18.95 -14.76 34.61
N LEU A 16 19.82 -13.78 34.32
CA LEU A 16 19.41 -12.55 33.62
C LEU A 16 20.26 -12.27 32.37
N GLN A 17 20.14 -13.09 31.34
CA GLN A 17 20.59 -12.76 29.98
C GLN A 17 19.65 -13.34 28.91
N VAL A 18 18.32 -13.30 29.14
CA VAL A 18 17.39 -13.41 28.00
C VAL A 18 17.27 -12.01 27.42
N VAL A 19 18.26 -11.63 26.61
CA VAL A 19 18.10 -10.48 25.72
C VAL A 19 17.01 -10.88 24.74
N ALA A 20 15.80 -10.38 24.96
CA ALA A 20 14.72 -10.52 24.00
C ALA A 20 15.19 -9.85 22.70
N VAL A 21 15.63 -10.66 21.73
CA VAL A 21 15.88 -10.20 20.38
C VAL A 21 14.50 -9.88 19.81
N ALA A 22 14.11 -8.61 19.89
CA ALA A 22 12.91 -8.14 19.23
C ALA A 22 13.01 -8.46 17.73
N PRO A 23 11.91 -8.84 17.06
CA PRO A 23 11.95 -9.27 15.67
C PRO A 23 12.37 -8.10 14.78
N THR A 24 13.62 -8.15 14.28
CA THR A 24 14.22 -7.17 13.35
C THR A 24 13.52 -7.11 11.99
N GLN A 25 12.69 -8.11 11.71
CA GLN A 25 11.97 -8.20 10.45
C GLN A 25 11.05 -6.99 10.23
N ALA A 26 10.17 -6.69 11.20
CA ALA A 26 9.21 -5.60 11.08
C ALA A 26 9.89 -4.27 10.75
N GLN A 27 11.07 -3.99 11.32
CA GLN A 27 11.82 -2.76 11.05
C GLN A 27 12.17 -2.59 9.56
N GLY A 28 12.48 -3.69 8.86
CA GLY A 28 12.78 -3.66 7.42
C GLY A 28 11.54 -3.40 6.57
N GLU A 29 10.39 -3.97 6.92
CA GLU A 29 9.13 -3.70 6.23
C GLU A 29 8.62 -2.27 6.45
N LEU A 30 8.82 -1.73 7.66
CA LEU A 30 8.50 -0.34 7.96
C LEU A 30 9.41 0.63 7.19
N ALA A 31 10.73 0.38 7.20
CA ALA A 31 11.68 1.18 6.44
C ALA A 31 11.38 1.15 4.94
N LEU A 32 10.94 -0.01 4.41
CA LEU A 32 10.50 -0.13 3.02
C LEU A 32 9.29 0.78 2.74
N LEU A 33 8.25 0.78 3.58
CA LEU A 33 7.11 1.69 3.37
C LEU A 33 7.53 3.16 3.46
N GLU A 34 8.31 3.51 4.48
CA GLU A 34 8.83 4.87 4.66
C GLU A 34 9.69 5.33 3.47
N SER A 35 10.37 4.41 2.78
CA SER A 35 11.13 4.74 1.59
C SER A 35 10.26 5.35 0.48
N TYR A 36 8.95 5.07 0.44
CA TYR A 36 8.04 5.64 -0.57
C TYR A 36 7.52 7.04 -0.25
N VAL A 37 7.81 7.59 0.94
CA VAL A 37 7.40 8.95 1.32
C VAL A 37 8.00 9.98 0.38
N GLY A 38 7.18 10.92 -0.07
CA GLY A 38 7.54 11.98 -1.00
C GLY A 38 6.45 12.29 -2.02
N ASP A 39 6.77 13.20 -2.93
CA ASP A 39 5.92 13.56 -4.06
C ASP A 39 6.31 12.75 -5.31
N TRP A 40 5.30 12.40 -6.08
CA TRP A 40 5.41 11.56 -7.25
C TRP A 40 4.55 12.09 -8.39
N ARG A 41 5.00 11.86 -9.62
CA ARG A 41 4.31 12.22 -10.86
C ARG A 41 4.33 11.05 -11.83
N GLY A 42 3.26 10.87 -12.56
CA GLY A 42 3.16 9.86 -13.60
C GLY A 42 2.29 10.34 -14.75
N ASP A 43 2.64 9.93 -15.95
CA ASP A 43 1.91 10.23 -17.17
C ASP A 43 1.61 8.91 -17.90
N SER A 44 0.37 8.76 -18.37
CA SER A 44 -0.12 7.61 -19.12
C SER A 44 -1.15 8.09 -20.16
N ALA A 45 -1.72 7.15 -20.90
CA ALA A 45 -3.00 7.31 -21.57
C ALA A 45 -4.07 6.41 -20.93
N LEU A 46 -5.33 6.83 -21.01
CA LEU A 46 -6.51 5.96 -20.89
C LEU A 46 -6.76 5.32 -22.25
N ILE A 47 -6.87 3.99 -22.26
CA ILE A 47 -7.04 3.15 -23.44
C ILE A 47 -8.34 2.36 -23.27
N GLY A 48 -9.16 2.24 -24.32
CA GLY A 48 -10.38 1.44 -24.30
C GLY A 48 -11.60 2.11 -24.94
N GLY A 49 -11.58 3.45 -25.09
CA GLY A 49 -12.59 4.21 -25.83
C GLY A 49 -12.16 4.48 -27.29
N ASP A 50 -12.90 5.38 -27.97
CA ASP A 50 -12.68 5.72 -29.40
C ASP A 50 -11.26 6.23 -29.72
N ARG A 51 -10.59 6.83 -28.73
CA ARG A 51 -9.23 7.34 -28.84
C ARG A 51 -8.51 7.28 -27.51
N ASN A 52 -7.18 7.20 -27.57
CA ASN A 52 -6.35 7.30 -26.38
C ASN A 52 -6.40 8.72 -25.81
N GLU A 53 -6.70 8.84 -24.51
CA GLU A 53 -6.79 10.15 -23.84
C GLU A 53 -5.64 10.35 -22.85
N PRO A 54 -5.02 11.54 -22.77
CA PRO A 54 -3.98 11.82 -21.79
C PRO A 54 -4.48 11.62 -20.35
N PHE A 55 -3.69 10.92 -19.54
CA PHE A 55 -3.99 10.62 -18.14
C PHE A 55 -2.79 10.95 -17.27
N ARG A 56 -2.82 12.12 -16.61
CA ARG A 56 -1.68 12.64 -15.83
C ARG A 56 -1.98 12.61 -14.35
N CYS A 57 -1.10 12.03 -13.55
CA CYS A 57 -1.31 11.87 -12.12
C CYS A 57 -0.21 12.54 -11.29
N ARG A 58 -0.60 13.08 -10.15
CA ARG A 58 0.29 13.44 -9.04
C ARG A 58 -0.11 12.62 -7.82
N LEU A 59 0.87 12.19 -7.04
CA LEU A 59 0.67 11.39 -5.83
C LEU A 59 1.61 11.90 -4.74
N GLY A 60 1.05 12.28 -3.59
CA GLY A 60 1.80 12.57 -2.38
C GLY A 60 1.72 11.38 -1.44
N VAL A 61 2.86 10.92 -0.94
CA VAL A 61 2.97 9.85 0.06
C VAL A 61 3.55 10.46 1.33
N ALA A 62 2.83 10.31 2.44
CA ALA A 62 3.21 10.82 3.73
C ALA A 62 3.26 9.70 4.77
N LYS A 63 4.07 9.91 5.82
CA LYS A 63 4.09 9.02 6.97
C LYS A 63 2.71 9.03 7.65
N GLY A 64 2.19 7.84 7.95
CA GLY A 64 0.98 7.67 8.75
C GLY A 64 1.32 7.40 10.22
N ASN A 65 0.36 6.82 10.94
CA ASN A 65 0.61 6.26 12.27
C ASN A 65 1.61 5.08 12.18
N VAL A 66 2.05 4.56 13.33
CA VAL A 66 2.99 3.43 13.41
C VAL A 66 2.57 2.32 12.46
N GLY A 67 3.49 1.90 11.59
CA GLY A 67 3.25 0.84 10.63
C GLY A 67 2.64 1.25 9.30
N LYS A 68 2.43 2.55 9.03
CA LYS A 68 1.60 3.01 7.91
C LYS A 68 2.20 4.17 7.13
N ILE A 69 1.90 4.21 5.84
CA ILE A 69 1.99 5.39 4.98
C ILE A 69 0.59 5.73 4.47
N ASN A 70 0.31 7.01 4.34
CA ASN A 70 -0.89 7.52 3.70
C ASN A 70 -0.52 8.09 2.34
N TYR A 71 -1.44 8.00 1.39
CA TYR A 71 -1.24 8.62 0.09
C TYR A 71 -2.48 9.38 -0.36
N THR A 72 -2.25 10.45 -1.10
CA THR A 72 -3.28 11.23 -1.78
C THR A 72 -2.85 11.47 -3.21
N GLY A 73 -3.74 11.20 -4.16
CA GLY A 73 -3.47 11.30 -5.58
C GLY A 73 -4.51 12.11 -6.31
N ARG A 74 -4.11 12.73 -7.40
CA ARG A 74 -4.97 13.44 -8.33
C ARG A 74 -4.56 13.09 -9.75
N CYS A 75 -5.48 12.51 -10.51
CA CYS A 75 -5.32 12.24 -11.92
C CYS A 75 -6.25 13.13 -12.74
N THR A 76 -5.68 13.83 -13.73
CA THR A 76 -6.40 14.70 -14.65
C THR A 76 -6.69 13.94 -15.94
N LEU A 77 -7.97 13.96 -16.33
CA LEU A 77 -8.50 13.51 -17.61
C LEU A 77 -8.83 14.74 -18.46
N VAL A 78 -9.19 14.54 -19.74
CA VAL A 78 -9.57 15.64 -20.65
C VAL A 78 -10.73 16.46 -20.08
N ASN A 79 -11.74 15.81 -19.49
CA ASN A 79 -12.98 16.45 -19.02
C ASN A 79 -13.27 16.23 -17.53
N ALA A 80 -12.35 15.63 -16.77
CA ALA A 80 -12.61 15.25 -15.38
C ALA A 80 -11.34 15.19 -14.53
N THR A 81 -11.52 15.10 -13.21
CA THR A 81 -10.43 14.83 -12.27
C THR A 81 -10.81 13.71 -11.32
N LEU A 82 -9.97 12.68 -11.27
CA LEU A 82 -10.06 11.60 -10.29
C LEU A 82 -9.16 11.95 -9.10
N SER A 83 -9.76 12.09 -7.92
CA SER A 83 -9.05 12.25 -6.66
C SER A 83 -9.08 10.93 -5.90
N ILE A 84 -7.92 10.46 -5.45
CA ILE A 84 -7.78 9.23 -4.69
C ILE A 84 -7.12 9.52 -3.34
N SER A 85 -7.45 8.72 -2.34
CA SER A 85 -6.73 8.69 -1.08
C SER A 85 -6.65 7.27 -0.55
N GLY A 86 -5.68 7.00 0.32
CA GLY A 86 -5.55 5.67 0.88
C GLY A 86 -4.42 5.53 1.88
N THR A 87 -4.25 4.29 2.32
CA THR A 87 -3.26 3.89 3.31
C THR A 87 -2.65 2.57 2.89
N ILE A 88 -1.33 2.44 3.04
CA ILE A 88 -0.63 1.15 2.99
C ILE A 88 -0.03 0.92 4.37
N ALA A 89 -0.25 -0.26 4.93
CA ALA A 89 0.19 -0.64 6.26
C ALA A 89 0.95 -1.97 6.23
N PHE A 90 1.89 -2.13 7.16
CA PHE A 90 2.41 -3.44 7.55
C PHE A 90 1.75 -3.87 8.85
N ASN A 91 1.04 -4.99 8.82
CA ASN A 91 0.40 -5.60 9.98
C ASN A 91 1.38 -6.60 10.61
N GLU A 92 1.99 -6.24 11.74
CA GLU A 92 2.99 -7.07 12.40
C GLU A 92 2.42 -8.40 12.90
N ALA A 93 1.15 -8.43 13.34
CA ALA A 93 0.52 -9.62 13.88
C ALA A 93 0.33 -10.71 12.81
N THR A 94 -0.03 -10.30 11.59
CA THR A 94 -0.21 -11.23 10.46
C THR A 94 1.02 -11.31 9.56
N ARG A 95 1.99 -10.41 9.75
CA ARG A 95 3.16 -10.18 8.89
C ARG A 95 2.79 -9.95 7.43
N ARG A 96 1.74 -9.16 7.19
CA ARG A 96 1.25 -8.86 5.84
C ARG A 96 1.20 -7.37 5.58
N PHE A 97 1.39 -7.01 4.32
CA PHE A 97 1.04 -5.68 3.87
C PHE A 97 -0.45 -5.61 3.56
N GLU A 98 -1.07 -4.48 3.85
CA GLU A 98 -2.48 -4.21 3.61
C GLU A 98 -2.62 -2.84 2.97
N ALA A 99 -3.48 -2.71 1.97
CA ALA A 99 -3.76 -1.44 1.31
C ALA A 99 -5.26 -1.16 1.28
N ALA A 100 -5.60 0.11 1.50
CA ALA A 100 -6.94 0.65 1.39
C ALA A 100 -6.93 1.87 0.48
N MET A 101 -7.91 1.99 -0.41
CA MET A 101 -8.07 3.13 -1.30
C MET A 101 -9.52 3.59 -1.32
N SER A 102 -9.73 4.89 -1.51
CA SER A 102 -11.01 5.46 -1.92
C SER A 102 -10.84 6.51 -3.02
N SER A 103 -11.93 6.86 -3.71
CA SER A 103 -11.94 7.94 -4.70
C SER A 103 -13.19 8.82 -4.63
N ASN A 104 -13.13 10.00 -5.26
CA ASN A 104 -14.29 10.88 -5.44
C ASN A 104 -15.34 10.34 -6.44
N ALA A 105 -15.01 9.33 -7.24
CA ALA A 105 -15.98 8.55 -8.01
C ALA A 105 -16.69 7.50 -7.13
N GLY A 106 -16.29 7.41 -5.86
CA GLY A 106 -16.96 6.63 -4.84
C GLY A 106 -16.65 5.14 -4.85
N TYR A 107 -15.53 4.78 -5.50
CA TYR A 107 -14.85 3.53 -5.28
C TYR A 107 -14.23 3.47 -3.88
N THR A 108 -14.31 2.30 -3.24
CA THR A 108 -13.50 1.93 -2.07
C THR A 108 -12.93 0.52 -2.28
N GLY A 109 -11.62 0.35 -2.11
CA GLY A 109 -10.93 -0.92 -2.35
C GLY A 109 -10.04 -1.31 -1.19
N LEU A 110 -9.93 -2.63 -0.95
CA LEU A 110 -9.04 -3.22 0.04
C LEU A 110 -8.23 -4.36 -0.59
N ALA A 111 -6.97 -4.52 -0.17
CA ALA A 111 -6.09 -5.58 -0.64
C ALA A 111 -5.11 -6.05 0.43
N VAL A 112 -4.82 -7.35 0.42
CA VAL A 112 -3.67 -7.93 1.12
C VAL A 112 -2.52 -8.05 0.13
N GLY A 113 -1.41 -7.39 0.45
CA GLY A 113 -0.23 -7.32 -0.40
C GLY A 113 0.46 -8.67 -0.57
N GLN A 114 0.91 -8.94 -1.80
CA GLN A 114 1.71 -10.11 -2.15
C GLN A 114 3.16 -9.67 -2.36
N LYS A 115 4.08 -10.15 -1.52
CA LYS A 115 5.51 -9.82 -1.61
C LYS A 115 6.27 -10.90 -2.38
N SER A 116 7.06 -10.50 -3.36
CA SER A 116 7.99 -11.36 -4.11
C SER A 116 9.30 -10.61 -4.32
N GLY A 117 10.34 -11.01 -3.57
CA GLY A 117 11.58 -10.22 -3.48
C GLY A 117 11.29 -8.80 -2.99
N ASP A 118 11.73 -7.81 -3.78
CA ASP A 118 11.53 -6.38 -3.51
C ASP A 118 10.24 -5.80 -4.10
N ARG A 119 9.40 -6.65 -4.72
CA ARG A 119 8.11 -6.26 -5.28
C ARG A 119 6.99 -6.55 -4.28
N ILE A 120 6.09 -5.59 -4.08
CA ILE A 120 4.83 -5.80 -3.38
C ILE A 120 3.69 -5.39 -4.31
N SER A 121 2.73 -6.29 -4.54
CA SER A 121 1.52 -5.98 -5.33
C SER A 121 0.27 -6.01 -4.48
N PHE A 122 -0.64 -5.07 -4.74
CA PHE A 122 -1.93 -4.94 -4.09
C PHE A 122 -3.01 -4.90 -5.16
N ASP A 123 -3.76 -5.99 -5.30
CA ASP A 123 -4.92 -6.06 -6.18
C ASP A 123 -6.15 -5.59 -5.39
N LEU A 124 -6.49 -4.30 -5.48
CA LEU A 124 -7.57 -3.71 -4.71
C LEU A 124 -8.92 -4.12 -5.28
N ARG A 125 -9.65 -4.88 -4.47
CA ARG A 125 -10.99 -5.33 -4.79
C ARG A 125 -11.98 -4.48 -4.02
N GLU A 126 -13.03 -4.06 -4.70
CA GLU A 126 -14.11 -3.31 -4.09
C GLU A 126 -14.81 -4.16 -3.02
N GLN A 127 -14.95 -3.62 -1.81
CA GLN A 127 -15.74 -4.28 -0.78
C GLN A 127 -17.22 -3.97 -1.01
N GLN A 128 -17.88 -4.88 -1.74
CA GLN A 128 -19.35 -5.06 -1.84
C GLN A 128 -20.19 -3.87 -2.34
N LYS A 129 -20.64 -3.98 -3.60
CA LYS A 129 -22.04 -4.22 -4.07
C LYS A 129 -23.24 -3.47 -3.46
N ASP A 130 -23.09 -2.56 -2.51
CA ASP A 130 -24.20 -1.77 -1.94
C ASP A 130 -24.45 -0.44 -2.66
N ARG A 131 -23.81 -0.23 -3.81
CA ARG A 131 -24.28 0.76 -4.79
C ARG A 131 -25.18 0.09 -5.81
N ALA A 132 -26.40 -0.23 -5.40
CA ALA A 132 -27.50 -0.18 -6.34
C ALA A 132 -27.57 1.26 -6.89
N GLY A 133 -26.93 1.52 -8.03
CA GLY A 133 -26.90 2.84 -8.68
C GLY A 133 -25.53 3.46 -9.00
N SER A 134 -24.41 2.74 -8.91
CA SER A 134 -23.15 3.24 -9.51
C SER A 134 -23.07 2.83 -10.97
N ASP A 135 -22.97 3.77 -11.90
CA ASP A 135 -22.79 3.49 -13.33
C ASP A 135 -21.40 2.92 -13.67
N VAL A 136 -20.50 2.84 -12.68
CA VAL A 136 -19.08 2.54 -12.88
C VAL A 136 -18.54 1.58 -11.81
N ARG A 137 -17.77 0.58 -12.24
CA ARG A 137 -16.89 -0.29 -11.44
C ARG A 137 -15.45 0.16 -11.62
N ILE A 138 -14.74 0.42 -10.53
CA ILE A 138 -13.31 0.78 -10.56
C ILE A 138 -12.50 -0.37 -9.98
N GLY A 139 -11.45 -0.77 -10.68
CA GLY A 139 -10.39 -1.65 -10.21
C GLY A 139 -9.08 -0.88 -10.13
N ALA A 140 -8.27 -1.18 -9.12
CA ALA A 140 -6.93 -0.63 -8.99
C ALA A 140 -5.95 -1.71 -8.58
N ARG A 141 -4.75 -1.70 -9.19
CA ARG A 141 -3.62 -2.50 -8.75
C ARG A 141 -2.44 -1.60 -8.47
N ILE A 142 -1.94 -1.62 -7.23
CA ILE A 142 -0.72 -0.91 -6.85
C ILE A 142 0.44 -1.88 -6.86
N VAL A 143 1.55 -1.50 -7.47
CA VAL A 143 2.80 -2.25 -7.44
C VAL A 143 3.91 -1.33 -6.92
N LEU A 144 4.49 -1.74 -5.80
CA LEU A 144 5.67 -1.13 -5.20
C LEU A 144 6.89 -1.95 -5.63
N VAL A 145 7.89 -1.31 -6.23
CA VAL A 145 9.15 -1.98 -6.60
C VAL A 145 10.31 -1.01 -6.55
N ALA A 146 11.28 -1.30 -5.66
CA ALA A 146 12.44 -0.44 -5.42
C ALA A 146 12.03 1.03 -5.16
N ASN A 147 12.35 1.94 -6.09
CA ASN A 147 12.03 3.37 -5.99
C ASN A 147 10.95 3.80 -7.00
N ARG A 148 10.01 2.91 -7.32
CA ARG A 148 8.92 3.18 -8.28
C ARG A 148 7.60 2.70 -7.73
N ILE A 149 6.55 3.46 -8.02
CA ILE A 149 5.16 3.09 -7.79
C ILE A 149 4.50 2.94 -9.15
N ASN A 150 3.87 1.82 -9.41
CA ASN A 150 3.01 1.66 -10.59
C ASN A 150 1.58 1.47 -10.14
N VAL A 151 0.64 2.17 -10.76
CA VAL A 151 -0.78 1.99 -10.49
C VAL A 151 -1.50 1.67 -11.78
N ASP A 152 -2.09 0.48 -11.85
CA ASP A 152 -2.97 0.10 -12.94
C ASP A 152 -4.41 0.43 -12.53
N PHE A 153 -5.10 1.20 -13.35
CA PHE A 153 -6.52 1.53 -13.20
C PHE A 153 -7.32 0.76 -14.25
N GLU A 154 -8.46 0.22 -13.83
CA GLU A 154 -9.50 -0.32 -14.69
C GLU A 154 -10.81 0.35 -14.32
N VAL A 155 -11.51 0.91 -15.30
CA VAL A 155 -12.80 1.57 -15.11
C VAL A 155 -13.78 0.92 -16.08
N GLU A 156 -14.74 0.18 -15.56
CA GLU A 156 -15.80 -0.47 -16.35
C GLU A 156 -17.11 0.28 -16.15
N PHE A 157 -17.76 0.63 -17.25
CA PHE A 157 -19.07 1.26 -17.25
C PHE A 157 -20.17 0.21 -17.31
N ASN A 158 -21.02 0.15 -16.28
CA ASN A 158 -22.05 -0.89 -16.13
C ASN A 158 -23.13 -0.83 -17.21
N ASN A 159 -23.33 0.34 -17.84
CA ASN A 159 -24.36 0.56 -18.85
C ASN A 159 -23.92 0.16 -20.27
N SER A 160 -22.64 0.30 -20.62
CA SER A 160 -22.08 -0.01 -21.94
C SER A 160 -21.20 -1.26 -21.97
N GLY A 161 -20.68 -1.70 -20.81
CA GLY A 161 -19.64 -2.72 -20.71
C GLY A 161 -18.26 -2.24 -21.17
N GLU A 162 -18.11 -0.94 -21.48
CA GLU A 162 -16.83 -0.36 -21.90
C GLU A 162 -15.84 -0.39 -20.74
N VAL A 163 -14.61 -0.82 -21.03
CA VAL A 163 -13.53 -0.90 -20.04
C VAL A 163 -12.38 0.01 -20.46
N LEU A 164 -12.16 1.06 -19.67
CA LEU A 164 -11.01 1.94 -19.80
C LEU A 164 -9.88 1.48 -18.88
N LYS A 165 -8.66 1.48 -19.39
CA LYS A 165 -7.45 1.08 -18.65
C LYS A 165 -6.37 2.13 -18.74
N ALA A 166 -5.64 2.32 -17.65
CA ALA A 166 -4.42 3.11 -17.62
C ALA A 166 -3.38 2.42 -16.74
N SER A 167 -2.10 2.48 -17.13
CA SER A 167 -0.99 2.03 -16.30
C SER A 167 -0.08 3.22 -16.05
N VAL A 168 -0.05 3.71 -14.81
CA VAL A 168 0.62 4.96 -14.47
C VAL A 168 1.93 4.64 -13.75
N PRO A 169 3.08 4.83 -14.42
CA PRO A 169 4.39 4.74 -13.78
C PRO A 169 4.69 6.04 -13.05
N PHE A 170 4.68 6.00 -11.72
CA PHE A 170 5.05 7.15 -10.90
C PHE A 170 6.56 7.16 -10.63
N ASN A 171 7.15 8.34 -10.85
CA ASN A 171 8.53 8.68 -10.54
C ASN A 171 8.54 9.96 -9.69
N ARG A 172 9.62 10.22 -8.94
CA ARG A 172 9.76 11.43 -8.10
C ARG A 172 10.06 12.67 -8.94
#